data_AF-A0AAN8A8A2-F1
#
_entry.id   AF-A0AAN8A8A2-F1
#
_cell.length_a   1.000
_cell.length_b   1.000
_cell.length_c   1.000
_cell.angle_alpha   90.00
_cell.angle_beta   90.00
_cell.angle_gamma   90.00
#
_symmetry.space_group_name_H-M   'P 1'
#
loop_
_entity.id
_entity.type
_entity.pdbx_description
1 polymer ?
#
loop_
_entity_poly.entity_id
_entity_poly.type
_entity_poly.pdbx_seq_one_letter_code
_entity_poly.pdbx_strand_id
1 'polypeptide(L)'
;MARTIKVIKRRTNKFGKKTDPIVIQRAVWTAGHAIVLICGLLFSLTYFFHVLFFFKYRSWKWLFLRVNHNYSIIKGQRWYHSLLRFVPELLYRTSLIGVFMASGVTMTQNWSGLKPTWYDLLSAPNFQTTLIAALWFIAGGKSFYKLLPFMIISFMHLSNRKKEFEEGNKETFNELTLKNKSLLQVLAYSEVFILFTLLLDTLLLKTGTSGFLFVFYTCLFWLRLNFESYTQVTVLRLLAILDKKVPPKYTAYWETIRRFIYSKVRELEVINSEKPKSS
;
A
#
# COMPACT_ATOMS: atom_id res chain seq x y z
N MET A 1 -14.58 52.59 55.59
CA MET A 1 -14.32 51.15 55.78
C MET A 1 -14.29 50.45 54.43
N ALA A 2 -13.10 50.18 53.90
CA ALA A 2 -12.93 49.54 52.59
C ALA A 2 -12.85 48.02 52.77
N ARG A 3 -13.72 47.28 52.09
CA ARG A 3 -13.72 45.81 52.07
C ARG A 3 -12.54 45.32 51.23
N THR A 4 -11.66 44.56 51.85
CA THR A 4 -10.48 43.92 51.26
C THR A 4 -10.89 42.90 50.20
N ILE A 5 -10.48 43.11 48.95
CA ILE A 5 -10.64 42.12 47.87
C ILE A 5 -9.61 41.00 48.13
N LYS A 6 -10.08 39.79 48.43
CA LYS A 6 -9.24 38.58 48.46
C LYS A 6 -8.71 38.34 47.05
N VAL A 7 -7.41 38.52 46.87
CA VAL A 7 -6.68 38.02 45.69
C VAL A 7 -6.78 36.50 45.73
N ILE A 8 -7.68 35.93 44.94
CA ILE A 8 -7.67 34.51 44.62
C ILE A 8 -6.38 34.30 43.82
N LYS A 9 -5.33 33.76 44.46
CA LYS A 9 -4.21 33.15 43.74
C LYS A 9 -4.84 32.11 42.81
N ARG A 10 -4.93 32.43 41.52
CA ARG A 10 -5.20 31.45 40.48
C ARG A 10 -4.14 30.38 40.68
N ARG A 11 -4.56 29.23 41.18
CA ARG A 11 -3.77 28.00 41.21
C ARG A 11 -3.27 27.86 39.78
N THR A 12 -1.98 28.10 39.56
CA THR A 12 -1.31 27.86 38.29
C THR A 12 -1.57 26.40 37.99
N ASN A 13 -2.53 26.15 37.12
CA ASN A 13 -2.82 24.81 36.65
C ASN A 13 -1.50 24.27 36.11
N LYS A 14 -1.03 23.18 36.72
CA LYS A 14 -0.08 22.24 36.16
C LYS A 14 -0.64 21.79 34.80
N PHE A 15 -0.45 22.60 33.76
CA PHE A 15 -0.63 22.15 32.39
C PHE A 15 0.56 21.24 32.09
N GLY A 16 0.25 19.97 31.88
CA GLY A 16 1.17 18.84 31.92
C GLY A 16 2.38 19.00 31.01
N LYS A 17 3.44 18.24 31.34
CA LYS A 17 4.62 18.02 30.48
C LYS A 17 4.15 17.90 29.03
N LYS A 18 4.46 18.89 28.19
CA LYS A 18 4.29 18.78 26.74
C LYS A 18 5.16 17.61 26.31
N THR A 19 4.54 16.49 25.94
CA THR A 19 5.24 15.33 25.39
C THR A 19 5.93 15.76 24.10
N ASP A 20 7.18 15.32 23.91
CA ASP A 20 7.95 15.69 22.72
C ASP A 20 7.23 15.21 21.45
N PRO A 21 7.01 16.09 20.45
CA PRO A 21 6.25 15.74 19.25
C PRO A 21 6.89 14.60 18.46
N ILE A 22 8.22 14.47 18.52
CA ILE A 22 8.99 13.40 17.89
C ILE A 22 8.65 12.03 18.50
N VAL A 23 8.46 11.96 19.82
CA VAL A 23 8.10 10.72 20.51
C VAL A 23 6.70 10.27 20.12
N ILE A 24 5.76 11.22 20.01
CA ILE A 24 4.40 10.96 19.54
C ILE A 24 4.43 10.45 18.10
N GLN A 25 5.17 11.12 17.20
CA GLN A 25 5.29 10.69 15.81
C GLN A 25 5.86 9.28 15.67
N ARG A 26 6.94 8.95 16.40
CA ARG A 26 7.52 7.60 16.43
C ARG A 26 6.53 6.55 16.90
N ALA A 27 5.74 6.87 17.93
CA ALA A 27 4.71 5.98 18.46
C ALA A 27 3.58 5.76 17.44
N VAL A 28 3.06 6.83 16.83
CA VAL A 28 2.00 6.77 15.82
C VAL A 28 2.47 6.01 14.58
N TRP A 29 3.70 6.24 14.12
CA TRP A 29 4.30 5.55 12.99
C TRP A 29 4.43 4.04 13.26
N THR A 30 4.95 3.68 14.44
CA THR A 30 5.10 2.27 14.85
C THR A 30 3.74 1.60 14.99
N ALA A 31 2.78 2.28 15.62
CA ALA A 31 1.41 1.78 15.77
C ALA A 31 0.74 1.60 14.40
N GLY A 32 0.93 2.54 13.47
CA GLY A 32 0.41 2.45 12.10
C GLY A 32 0.87 1.16 11.40
N HIS A 33 2.17 0.93 11.32
CA HIS A 33 2.70 -0.29 10.70
C HIS A 33 2.29 -1.57 11.45
N ALA A 34 2.22 -1.54 12.78
CA ALA A 34 1.76 -2.68 13.57
C ALA A 34 0.29 -3.00 13.29
N ILE A 35 -0.57 -1.99 13.18
CA ILE A 35 -1.99 -2.14 12.82
C ILE A 35 -2.11 -2.75 11.42
N VAL A 36 -1.34 -2.27 10.44
CA VAL A 36 -1.32 -2.82 9.08
C VAL A 36 -1.06 -4.32 9.12
N LEU A 37 -0.01 -4.75 9.83
CA LEU A 37 0.40 -6.15 9.91
C LEU A 37 -0.62 -7.01 10.68
N ILE A 38 -1.01 -6.60 11.89
CA ILE A 38 -1.88 -7.41 12.75
C ILE A 38 -3.26 -7.55 12.09
N CYS A 39 -3.88 -6.42 11.71
CA CYS A 39 -5.20 -6.45 11.09
C CYS A 39 -5.14 -7.08 9.70
N GLY A 40 -4.06 -6.83 8.94
CA GLY A 40 -3.83 -7.44 7.63
C GLY A 40 -3.70 -8.96 7.71
N LEU A 41 -2.94 -9.49 8.68
CA LEU A 41 -2.80 -10.93 8.91
C LEU A 41 -4.12 -11.58 9.33
N LEU A 42 -4.83 -10.97 10.30
CA LEU A 42 -6.14 -11.47 10.72
C LEU A 42 -7.13 -11.47 9.55
N PHE A 43 -7.17 -10.39 8.76
CA PHE A 43 -7.97 -10.34 7.54
C PHE A 43 -7.55 -11.46 6.56
N SER A 44 -6.25 -11.66 6.35
CA SER A 44 -5.72 -12.69 5.44
C SER A 44 -6.20 -14.07 5.85
N LEU A 45 -6.11 -14.42 7.14
CA LEU A 45 -6.60 -15.68 7.68
C LEU A 45 -8.10 -15.85 7.40
N THR A 46 -8.91 -14.84 7.68
CA THR A 46 -10.34 -14.89 7.39
C THR A 46 -10.61 -15.00 5.88
N TYR A 47 -9.86 -14.28 5.04
CA TYR A 47 -10.00 -14.29 3.59
C TYR A 47 -9.68 -15.67 3.01
N PHE A 48 -8.54 -16.26 3.36
CA PHE A 48 -8.15 -17.59 2.90
C PHE A 48 -9.08 -18.67 3.44
N PHE A 49 -9.57 -18.54 4.68
CA PHE A 49 -10.61 -19.43 5.20
C PHE A 49 -11.85 -19.38 4.29
N HIS A 50 -12.33 -18.19 3.91
CA HIS A 50 -13.45 -18.08 2.97
C HIS A 50 -13.15 -18.67 1.59
N VAL A 51 -11.92 -18.51 1.08
CA VAL A 51 -11.48 -19.09 -0.20
C VAL A 51 -11.38 -20.62 -0.14
N LEU A 52 -10.92 -21.21 0.96
CA LEU A 52 -10.87 -22.66 1.12
C LEU A 52 -12.28 -23.28 1.12
N PHE A 53 -13.25 -22.59 1.70
CA PHE A 53 -14.65 -22.99 1.63
C PHE A 53 -15.37 -22.53 0.35
N PHE A 54 -14.68 -21.94 -0.65
CA PHE A 54 -15.34 -21.37 -1.85
C PHE A 54 -16.14 -22.40 -2.66
N PHE A 55 -15.74 -23.68 -2.63
CA PHE A 55 -16.49 -24.76 -3.30
C PHE A 55 -17.92 -24.90 -2.77
N LYS A 56 -18.16 -24.47 -1.52
CA LYS A 56 -19.50 -24.45 -0.90
C LYS A 56 -20.29 -23.19 -1.26
N TYR A 57 -19.62 -22.12 -1.70
CA TYR A 57 -20.19 -20.83 -2.11
C TYR A 57 -20.49 -20.73 -3.61
N ARG A 58 -19.92 -21.59 -4.44
CA ARG A 58 -19.89 -21.37 -5.89
C ARG A 58 -20.33 -22.64 -6.60
N SER A 59 -21.30 -22.52 -7.50
CA SER A 59 -21.94 -23.70 -8.08
C SER A 59 -20.98 -24.43 -9.03
N TRP A 60 -20.64 -25.67 -8.71
CA TRP A 60 -19.86 -26.55 -9.56
C TRP A 60 -20.49 -26.74 -10.95
N LYS A 61 -21.83 -26.78 -11.01
CA LYS A 61 -22.59 -26.93 -12.27
C LYS A 61 -22.33 -25.83 -13.30
N TRP A 62 -21.90 -24.65 -12.87
CA TRP A 62 -21.64 -23.51 -13.74
C TRP A 62 -20.16 -23.13 -13.75
N LEU A 63 -19.25 -24.09 -13.54
CA LEU A 63 -17.79 -23.86 -13.58
C LEU A 63 -17.37 -22.64 -12.75
N PHE A 64 -18.00 -22.45 -11.60
CA PHE A 64 -17.74 -21.31 -10.74
C PHE A 64 -18.03 -19.95 -11.39
N LEU A 65 -19.05 -19.81 -12.23
CA LEU A 65 -19.44 -18.49 -12.77
C LEU A 65 -20.47 -17.79 -11.87
N ARG A 66 -21.34 -18.56 -11.22
CA ARG A 66 -22.41 -18.04 -10.36
C ARG A 66 -22.10 -18.21 -8.86
N VAL A 67 -22.17 -17.11 -8.11
CA VAL A 67 -22.06 -17.10 -6.64
C VAL A 67 -23.41 -17.46 -6.04
N ASN A 68 -23.41 -18.38 -5.07
CA ASN A 68 -24.59 -18.67 -4.27
C ASN A 68 -24.72 -17.61 -3.17
N HIS A 69 -25.54 -16.58 -3.43
CA HIS A 69 -25.79 -15.47 -2.50
C HIS A 69 -26.45 -15.89 -1.19
N ASN A 70 -27.05 -17.09 -1.13
CA ASN A 70 -27.77 -17.58 0.05
C ASN A 70 -26.85 -18.31 1.06
N TYR A 71 -25.56 -18.49 0.73
CA TYR A 71 -24.62 -19.14 1.64
C TYR A 71 -23.89 -18.09 2.50
N SER A 72 -24.00 -18.24 3.82
CA SER A 72 -23.16 -17.57 4.81
C SER A 72 -22.50 -18.62 5.70
N ILE A 73 -21.19 -18.47 6.00
CA ILE A 73 -20.50 -19.33 6.99
C ILE A 73 -21.20 -19.22 8.35
N ILE A 74 -21.57 -18.00 8.73
CA ILE A 74 -22.22 -17.71 10.00
C ILE A 74 -23.72 -17.53 9.75
N LYS A 75 -24.51 -18.51 10.16
CA LYS A 75 -25.98 -18.45 10.13
C LYS A 75 -26.50 -18.15 11.54
N GLY A 76 -27.30 -17.10 11.68
CA GLY A 76 -27.93 -16.75 12.95
C GLY A 76 -28.39 -15.29 13.00
N GLN A 77 -29.49 -15.06 13.70
CA GLN A 77 -30.11 -13.73 13.87
C GLN A 77 -29.55 -12.95 15.07
N ARG A 78 -28.72 -13.58 15.91
CA ARG A 78 -28.17 -12.92 17.11
C ARG A 78 -27.16 -11.83 16.74
N TRP A 79 -27.10 -10.78 17.54
CA TRP A 79 -26.26 -9.59 17.29
C TRP A 79 -24.77 -9.93 17.08
N TYR A 80 -24.22 -10.90 17.81
CA TYR A 80 -22.81 -11.30 17.66
C TYR A 80 -22.53 -11.97 16.31
N HIS A 81 -23.51 -12.64 15.69
CA HIS A 81 -23.37 -13.16 14.33
C HIS A 81 -23.36 -12.05 13.28
N SER A 82 -24.02 -10.92 13.56
CA SER A 82 -23.90 -9.72 12.73
C SER A 82 -22.49 -9.14 12.86
N LEU A 83 -21.99 -8.97 14.09
CA LEU A 83 -20.64 -8.48 14.37
C LEU A 83 -19.57 -9.31 13.64
N LEU A 84 -19.62 -10.64 13.77
CA LEU A 84 -18.65 -11.54 13.12
C LEU A 84 -18.68 -11.47 11.58
N ARG A 85 -19.82 -11.13 10.97
CA ARG A 85 -19.91 -10.90 9.51
C ARG A 85 -19.20 -9.61 9.08
N PHE A 86 -19.18 -8.59 9.93
CA PHE A 86 -18.47 -7.33 9.68
C PHE A 86 -16.98 -7.38 10.05
N VAL A 87 -16.53 -8.34 10.85
CA VAL A 87 -15.12 -8.44 11.29
C VAL A 87 -14.12 -8.40 10.13
N PRO A 88 -14.26 -9.18 9.03
CA PRO A 88 -13.30 -9.11 7.93
C PRO A 88 -13.26 -7.74 7.25
N GLU A 89 -14.41 -7.06 7.17
CA GLU A 89 -14.47 -5.68 6.64
C GLU A 89 -13.76 -4.69 7.55
N LEU A 90 -14.00 -4.77 8.85
CA LEU A 90 -13.36 -3.91 9.82
C LEU A 90 -11.85 -4.11 9.79
N LEU A 91 -11.36 -5.36 9.82
CA LEU A 91 -9.94 -5.68 9.76
C LEU A 91 -9.26 -5.15 8.48
N TYR A 92 -9.95 -5.25 7.34
CA TYR A 92 -9.44 -4.70 6.07
C TYR A 92 -9.31 -3.18 6.14
N ARG A 93 -10.37 -2.48 6.57
CA ARG A 93 -10.39 -1.02 6.65
C ARG A 93 -9.43 -0.48 7.71
N THR A 94 -9.32 -1.13 8.87
CA THR A 94 -8.38 -0.73 9.93
C THR A 94 -6.93 -0.92 9.50
N SER A 95 -6.63 -1.98 8.73
CA SER A 95 -5.30 -2.16 8.11
C SER A 95 -4.96 -0.96 7.21
N LEU A 96 -5.88 -0.51 6.35
CA LEU A 96 -5.66 0.68 5.51
C LEU A 96 -5.53 1.98 6.33
N ILE A 97 -6.27 2.13 7.43
CA ILE A 97 -6.09 3.26 8.36
C ILE A 97 -4.66 3.26 8.93
N GLY A 98 -4.11 2.09 9.26
CA GLY A 98 -2.72 1.96 9.66
C GLY A 98 -1.73 2.46 8.61
N VAL A 99 -2.01 2.23 7.31
CA VAL A 99 -1.20 2.77 6.21
C VAL A 99 -1.24 4.30 6.21
N PHE A 100 -2.43 4.91 6.34
CA PHE A 100 -2.55 6.37 6.41
C PHE A 100 -1.78 6.96 7.60
N MET A 101 -1.81 6.30 8.76
CA MET A 101 -1.07 6.74 9.95
C MET A 101 0.44 6.69 9.69
N ALA A 102 0.95 5.56 9.21
CA ALA A 102 2.38 5.37 9.00
C ALA A 102 2.92 6.28 7.89
N SER A 103 2.33 6.22 6.69
CA SER A 103 2.74 7.04 5.55
C SER A 103 2.51 8.53 5.80
N GLY A 104 1.46 8.89 6.56
CA GLY A 104 1.20 10.27 6.98
C GLY A 104 2.32 10.82 7.86
N VAL A 105 2.75 10.06 8.88
CA VAL A 105 3.88 10.50 9.72
C VAL A 105 5.15 10.65 8.89
N THR A 106 5.50 9.66 8.06
CA THR A 106 6.69 9.75 7.20
C THR A 106 6.62 10.95 6.24
N MET A 107 5.45 11.24 5.68
CA MET A 107 5.23 12.44 4.85
C MET A 107 5.47 13.72 5.65
N THR A 108 4.90 13.83 6.85
CA THR A 108 5.09 15.02 7.69
C THR A 108 6.56 15.21 8.10
N GLN A 109 7.30 14.12 8.30
CA GLN A 109 8.73 14.16 8.62
C GLN A 109 9.57 14.58 7.41
N ASN A 110 9.31 14.00 6.24
CA ASN A 110 10.05 14.29 5.01
C ASN A 110 9.89 15.75 4.55
N TRP A 111 8.71 16.34 4.77
CA TRP A 111 8.39 17.70 4.33
C TRP A 111 8.34 18.71 5.48
N SER A 112 8.78 18.34 6.68
CA SER A 112 8.83 19.26 7.81
C SER A 112 9.75 20.44 7.48
N GLY A 113 9.17 21.64 7.35
CA GLY A 113 9.91 22.86 7.00
C GLY A 113 10.08 23.10 5.50
N LEU A 114 9.56 22.23 4.64
CA LEU A 114 9.55 22.38 3.18
C LEU A 114 8.12 22.60 2.67
N LYS A 115 7.97 23.33 1.57
CA LYS A 115 6.69 23.49 0.86
C LYS A 115 6.77 22.68 -0.44
N PRO A 116 6.42 21.37 -0.42
CA PRO A 116 6.48 20.56 -1.63
C PRO A 116 5.51 21.08 -2.70
N THR A 117 5.94 21.02 -3.96
CA THR A 117 5.03 21.16 -5.09
C THR A 117 4.24 19.86 -5.31
N TRP A 118 3.18 19.92 -6.12
CA TRP A 118 2.40 18.72 -6.46
C TRP A 118 3.24 17.63 -7.15
N TYR A 119 4.23 18.02 -7.95
CA TYR A 119 5.15 17.07 -8.60
C TYR A 119 6.06 16.36 -7.60
N ASP A 120 6.51 17.09 -6.59
CA ASP A 120 7.33 16.52 -5.50
C ASP A 120 6.54 15.50 -4.68
N LEU A 121 5.26 15.77 -4.42
CA LEU A 121 4.37 14.81 -3.76
C LEU A 121 4.13 13.58 -4.65
N LEU A 122 3.78 13.78 -5.93
CA LEU A 122 3.50 12.68 -6.84
C LEU A 122 4.71 11.77 -7.09
N SER A 123 5.93 12.31 -7.08
CA SER A 123 7.15 11.51 -7.20
C SER A 123 7.52 10.74 -5.93
N ALA A 124 7.00 11.14 -4.76
CA ALA A 124 7.32 10.51 -3.48
C ALA A 124 6.62 9.15 -3.31
N PRO A 125 7.37 8.04 -3.07
CA PRO A 125 6.80 6.69 -2.91
C PRO A 125 5.75 6.59 -1.79
N ASN A 126 5.93 7.33 -0.69
CA ASN A 126 5.00 7.36 0.43
C ASN A 126 3.64 7.98 0.06
N PHE A 127 3.64 8.96 -0.84
CA PHE A 127 2.43 9.62 -1.31
C PHE A 127 1.70 8.71 -2.29
N GLN A 128 2.43 8.10 -3.22
CA GLN A 128 1.88 7.10 -4.14
C GLN A 128 1.22 5.94 -3.38
N THR A 129 1.90 5.43 -2.33
CA THR A 129 1.36 4.39 -1.45
C THR A 129 0.08 4.84 -0.75
N THR A 130 0.04 6.09 -0.28
CA THR A 130 -1.15 6.70 0.34
C THR A 130 -2.31 6.82 -0.66
N LEU A 131 -2.06 7.22 -1.91
CA LEU A 131 -3.06 7.29 -2.97
C LEU A 131 -3.64 5.92 -3.32
N ILE A 132 -2.78 4.89 -3.42
CA ILE A 132 -3.22 3.52 -3.66
C ILE A 132 -4.06 3.01 -2.47
N ALA A 133 -3.67 3.32 -1.23
CA ALA A 133 -4.46 2.98 -0.05
C ALA A 133 -5.83 3.69 -0.05
N ALA A 134 -5.89 4.96 -0.46
CA ALA A 134 -7.13 5.72 -0.63
C ALA A 134 -8.04 5.11 -1.70
N LEU A 135 -7.46 4.69 -2.84
CA LEU A 135 -8.19 4.01 -3.89
C LEU A 135 -8.88 2.76 -3.34
N TRP A 136 -8.17 1.92 -2.57
CA TRP A 136 -8.74 0.72 -1.97
C TRP A 136 -9.69 0.96 -0.80
N PHE A 137 -9.51 2.06 -0.09
CA PHE A 137 -10.39 2.43 1.03
C PHE A 137 -11.77 2.85 0.51
N ILE A 138 -11.81 3.62 -0.58
CA ILE A 138 -13.03 4.19 -1.15
C ILE A 138 -13.69 3.21 -2.13
N ALA A 139 -12.89 2.61 -3.01
CA ALA A 139 -13.39 1.90 -4.17
C ALA A 139 -12.76 0.49 -4.29
N GLY A 140 -13.64 -0.51 -4.26
CA GLY A 140 -13.31 -1.86 -4.73
C GLY A 140 -13.55 -2.99 -3.74
N GLY A 141 -13.58 -4.20 -4.31
CA GLY A 141 -13.69 -5.43 -3.53
C GLY A 141 -12.49 -5.65 -2.61
N LYS A 142 -12.78 -6.13 -1.40
CA LYS A 142 -11.80 -6.49 -0.36
C LYS A 142 -11.02 -7.72 -0.84
N SER A 143 -9.69 -7.60 -0.89
CA SER A 143 -8.84 -8.67 -1.38
C SER A 143 -7.51 -8.67 -0.64
N PHE A 144 -7.03 -9.88 -0.28
CA PHE A 144 -5.71 -10.07 0.30
C PHE A 144 -4.61 -9.49 -0.58
N TYR A 145 -4.69 -9.72 -1.89
CA TYR A 145 -3.68 -9.28 -2.84
C TYR A 145 -3.48 -7.77 -2.84
N LYS A 146 -4.55 -7.00 -2.59
CA LYS A 146 -4.48 -5.53 -2.48
C LYS A 146 -3.81 -5.06 -1.19
N LEU A 147 -3.91 -5.83 -0.10
CA LEU A 147 -3.26 -5.51 1.19
C LEU A 147 -1.81 -5.98 1.24
N LEU A 148 -1.47 -7.03 0.51
CA LEU A 148 -0.16 -7.67 0.53
C LEU A 148 1.00 -6.68 0.33
N PRO A 149 0.97 -5.75 -0.66
CA PRO A 149 2.00 -4.73 -0.80
C PRO A 149 2.25 -3.92 0.48
N PHE A 150 1.18 -3.45 1.13
CA PHE A 150 1.28 -2.65 2.35
C PHE A 150 1.78 -3.45 3.55
N MET A 151 1.44 -4.73 3.61
CA MET A 151 1.96 -5.63 4.65
C MET A 151 3.46 -5.85 4.47
N ILE A 152 3.94 -6.08 3.24
CA ILE A 152 5.38 -6.25 2.96
C ILE A 152 6.13 -4.97 3.33
N ILE A 153 5.64 -3.81 2.89
CA ILE A 153 6.22 -2.49 3.21
C ILE A 153 6.27 -2.30 4.73
N SER A 154 5.16 -2.54 5.44
CA SER A 154 5.10 -2.37 6.89
C SER A 154 6.01 -3.35 7.65
N PHE A 155 6.17 -4.57 7.15
CA PHE A 155 7.10 -5.55 7.70
C PHE A 155 8.56 -5.10 7.54
N MET A 156 8.92 -4.58 6.36
CA MET A 156 10.25 -4.06 6.09
C MET A 156 10.60 -2.87 7.01
N HIS A 157 9.68 -1.93 7.17
CA HIS A 157 9.86 -0.77 8.05
C HIS A 157 10.00 -1.17 9.52
N LEU A 158 9.13 -2.05 10.03
CA LEU A 158 9.22 -2.49 11.42
C LEU A 158 10.46 -3.34 11.73
N SER A 159 10.89 -4.17 10.79
CA SER A 159 12.10 -4.98 10.94
C SER A 159 13.37 -4.14 11.00
N ASN A 160 13.35 -2.94 10.40
CA ASN A 160 14.49 -2.01 10.37
C ASN A 160 14.26 -0.75 11.21
N ARG A 161 13.27 -0.77 12.11
CA ARG A 161 12.82 0.39 12.91
C ARG A 161 13.95 1.16 13.60
N LYS A 162 14.95 0.45 14.16
CA LYS A 162 16.08 1.10 14.86
C LYS A 162 16.89 1.96 13.90
N LYS A 163 17.26 1.41 12.74
CA LYS A 163 18.03 2.08 11.71
C LYS A 163 17.29 3.29 11.12
N GLU A 164 15.98 3.20 10.97
CA GLU A 164 15.17 4.31 10.43
C GLU A 164 15.07 5.53 11.36
N PHE A 165 15.29 5.35 12.67
CA PHE A 165 15.21 6.45 13.65
C PHE A 165 16.57 6.86 14.24
N GLU A 166 17.61 6.04 14.07
CA GLU A 166 18.96 6.26 14.60
C GLU A 166 19.93 6.89 13.57
N GLU A 167 19.71 6.69 12.26
CA GLU A 167 20.60 7.22 11.20
C GLU A 167 19.84 8.05 10.16
N GLY A 168 20.11 9.36 10.13
CA GLY A 168 19.52 10.31 9.18
C GLY A 168 20.15 10.31 7.79
N ASN A 169 20.76 9.22 7.32
CA ASN A 169 21.50 9.18 6.05
C ASN A 169 20.81 8.35 4.95
N LYS A 170 20.79 8.92 3.74
CA LYS A 170 20.25 8.31 2.51
C LYS A 170 20.97 7.00 2.10
N GLU A 171 22.19 6.79 2.58
CA GLU A 171 22.98 5.57 2.30
C GLU A 171 22.35 4.32 2.91
N THR A 172 21.73 4.43 4.08
CA THR A 172 21.05 3.33 4.77
C THR A 172 19.85 2.81 3.97
N PHE A 173 19.18 3.66 3.18
CA PHE A 173 18.08 3.25 2.31
C PHE A 173 18.56 2.29 1.19
N ASN A 174 19.74 2.54 0.61
CA ASN A 174 20.33 1.67 -0.40
C ASN A 174 20.77 0.32 0.19
N GLU A 175 21.36 0.31 1.39
CA GLU A 175 21.72 -0.94 2.09
C GLU A 175 20.50 -1.77 2.51
N LEU A 176 19.45 -1.10 3.02
CA LEU A 176 18.17 -1.74 3.38
C LEU A 176 17.47 -2.31 2.15
N THR A 177 17.59 -1.64 1.01
CA THR A 177 17.08 -2.10 -0.30
C THR A 177 17.84 -3.34 -0.77
N LEU A 178 19.17 -3.38 -0.60
CA LEU A 178 19.99 -4.54 -0.97
C LEU A 178 19.71 -5.75 -0.07
N LYS A 179 19.58 -5.55 1.24
CA LYS A 179 19.29 -6.61 2.20
C LYS A 179 17.91 -7.24 2.01
N ASN A 180 16.92 -6.46 1.57
CA ASN A 180 15.53 -6.91 1.37
C ASN A 180 15.14 -7.14 -0.09
N LYS A 181 16.12 -7.33 -0.99
CA LYS A 181 15.91 -7.48 -2.44
C LYS A 181 14.84 -8.53 -2.80
N SER A 182 14.76 -9.63 -2.05
CA SER A 182 13.75 -10.68 -2.26
C SER A 182 12.33 -10.19 -1.96
N LEU A 183 12.13 -9.51 -0.82
CA LEU A 183 10.83 -8.95 -0.43
C LEU A 183 10.37 -7.85 -1.39
N LEU A 184 11.29 -7.02 -1.86
CA LEU A 184 11.01 -5.99 -2.87
C LEU A 184 10.60 -6.59 -4.23
N GLN A 185 11.16 -7.74 -4.61
CA GLN A 185 10.69 -8.46 -5.80
C GLN A 185 9.28 -9.00 -5.60
N VAL A 186 9.00 -9.63 -4.45
CA VAL A 186 7.65 -10.12 -4.13
C VAL A 186 6.63 -8.97 -4.11
N LEU A 187 7.01 -7.82 -3.58
CA LEU A 187 6.24 -6.59 -3.62
C LEU A 187 5.89 -6.20 -5.06
N ALA A 188 6.87 -6.03 -5.94
CA ALA A 188 6.61 -5.68 -7.33
C ALA A 188 5.80 -6.75 -8.10
N TYR A 189 6.05 -8.04 -7.86
CA TYR A 189 5.22 -9.10 -8.44
C TYR A 189 3.77 -9.01 -7.97
N SER A 190 3.54 -8.72 -6.70
CA SER A 190 2.19 -8.55 -6.17
C SER A 190 1.48 -7.34 -6.79
N GLU A 191 2.19 -6.25 -7.06
CA GLU A 191 1.62 -5.05 -7.69
C GLU A 191 1.25 -5.27 -9.17
N VAL A 192 2.09 -5.99 -9.91
CA VAL A 192 1.77 -6.42 -11.28
C VAL A 192 0.60 -7.41 -11.28
N PHE A 193 0.57 -8.32 -10.30
CA PHE A 193 -0.54 -9.26 -10.17
C PHE A 193 -1.86 -8.52 -9.92
N ILE A 194 -1.88 -7.47 -9.08
CA ILE A 194 -3.07 -6.62 -8.89
C ILE A 194 -3.48 -6.00 -10.22
N LEU A 195 -2.54 -5.43 -10.99
CA LEU A 195 -2.82 -4.85 -12.31
C LEU A 195 -3.51 -5.86 -13.23
N PHE A 196 -2.97 -7.08 -13.30
CA PHE A 196 -3.53 -8.16 -14.12
C PHE A 196 -4.92 -8.59 -13.64
N THR A 197 -5.12 -8.74 -12.33
CA THR A 197 -6.45 -9.09 -11.78
C THR A 197 -7.50 -8.01 -12.07
N LEU A 198 -7.13 -6.73 -12.01
CA LEU A 198 -8.03 -5.63 -12.36
C LEU A 198 -8.35 -5.59 -13.85
N LEU A 199 -7.37 -5.90 -14.71
CA LEU A 199 -7.61 -6.04 -16.15
C LEU A 199 -8.64 -7.14 -16.43
N LEU A 200 -8.47 -8.32 -15.83
CA LEU A 200 -9.43 -9.41 -15.97
C LEU A 200 -10.81 -9.04 -15.40
N ASP A 201 -10.88 -8.45 -14.21
CA ASP A 201 -12.14 -8.02 -13.60
C ASP A 201 -12.85 -6.91 -14.44
N THR A 202 -12.09 -6.13 -15.21
CA THR A 202 -12.60 -5.13 -16.16
C THR A 202 -13.13 -5.80 -17.43
N LEU A 203 -12.35 -6.69 -18.05
CA LEU A 203 -12.76 -7.43 -19.25
C LEU A 203 -13.99 -8.31 -19.00
N LEU A 204 -14.07 -8.91 -17.81
CA LEU A 204 -15.20 -9.75 -17.39
C LEU A 204 -16.39 -8.95 -16.85
N LEU A 205 -16.31 -7.60 -16.80
CA LEU A 205 -17.34 -6.69 -16.29
C LEU A 205 -17.92 -7.14 -14.93
N LYS A 206 -17.06 -7.73 -14.08
CA LYS A 206 -17.48 -8.45 -12.87
C LYS A 206 -18.09 -7.52 -11.82
N THR A 207 -17.68 -6.26 -11.82
CA THR A 207 -18.17 -5.22 -10.91
C THR A 207 -18.32 -3.91 -11.66
N GLY A 208 -19.38 -3.14 -11.41
CA GLY A 208 -19.60 -1.85 -12.09
C GLY A 208 -18.48 -0.81 -11.89
N THR A 209 -17.60 -1.00 -10.90
CA THR A 209 -16.48 -0.09 -10.59
C THR A 209 -15.11 -0.61 -11.06
N SER A 210 -15.00 -1.82 -11.64
CA SER A 210 -13.67 -2.40 -11.97
C SER A 210 -12.92 -1.61 -13.02
N GLY A 211 -13.60 -1.12 -14.06
CA GLY A 211 -12.97 -0.31 -15.11
C GLY A 211 -12.36 0.99 -14.57
N PHE A 212 -13.09 1.72 -13.72
CA PHE A 212 -12.56 2.93 -13.07
C PHE A 212 -11.32 2.60 -12.22
N LEU A 213 -11.39 1.55 -11.41
CA LEU A 213 -10.27 1.10 -10.59
C LEU A 213 -9.05 0.72 -11.42
N PHE A 214 -9.26 0.06 -12.55
CA PHE A 214 -8.18 -0.30 -13.47
C PHE A 214 -7.48 0.93 -14.03
N VAL A 215 -8.22 1.93 -14.50
CA VAL A 215 -7.64 3.16 -15.05
C VAL A 215 -6.84 3.92 -13.99
N PHE A 216 -7.43 4.15 -12.80
CA PHE A 216 -6.74 4.87 -11.72
C PHE A 216 -5.51 4.11 -11.22
N TYR A 217 -5.63 2.81 -11.01
CA TYR A 217 -4.48 2.00 -10.59
C TYR A 217 -3.39 1.95 -11.65
N THR A 218 -3.74 1.90 -12.94
CA THR A 218 -2.76 1.94 -14.04
C THR A 218 -2.00 3.27 -14.06
N CYS A 219 -2.69 4.40 -13.83
CA CYS A 219 -2.04 5.71 -13.72
C CYS A 219 -1.04 5.76 -12.55
N LEU A 220 -1.44 5.27 -11.37
CA LEU A 220 -0.55 5.20 -10.20
C LEU A 220 0.60 4.21 -10.39
N PHE A 221 0.35 3.06 -11.04
CA PHE A 221 1.37 2.08 -11.36
C PHE A 221 2.37 2.63 -12.39
N TRP A 222 1.89 3.39 -13.37
CA TRP A 222 2.75 4.11 -14.31
C TRP A 222 3.67 5.09 -13.59
N LEU A 223 3.12 5.85 -12.63
CA LEU A 223 3.91 6.76 -11.80
C LEU A 223 5.00 6.00 -11.02
N ARG A 224 4.65 4.87 -10.41
CA ARG A 224 5.62 3.98 -9.75
C ARG A 224 6.71 3.48 -10.67
N LEU A 225 6.35 3.06 -11.89
CA LEU A 225 7.34 2.62 -12.88
C LEU A 225 8.36 3.71 -13.21
N ASN A 226 7.97 5.00 -13.15
CA ASN A 226 8.88 6.12 -13.42
C ASN A 226 9.76 6.52 -12.22
N PHE A 227 9.42 6.14 -10.99
CA PHE A 227 10.15 6.62 -9.80
C PHE A 227 10.76 5.51 -8.94
N GLU A 228 10.30 4.27 -9.07
CA GLU A 228 10.72 3.14 -8.23
C GLU A 228 11.57 2.12 -9.00
N SER A 229 12.85 2.02 -8.63
CA SER A 229 13.82 1.12 -9.30
C SER A 229 13.45 -0.36 -9.20
N TYR A 230 12.86 -0.80 -8.08
CA TYR A 230 12.51 -2.21 -7.88
C TYR A 230 11.35 -2.67 -8.78
N THR A 231 10.39 -1.77 -9.05
CA THR A 231 9.27 -1.98 -9.96
C THR A 231 9.78 -2.13 -11.39
N GLN A 232 10.72 -1.28 -11.81
CA GLN A 232 11.36 -1.35 -13.14
C GLN A 232 12.08 -2.66 -13.38
N VAL A 233 12.93 -3.09 -12.44
CA VAL A 233 13.66 -4.37 -12.56
C VAL A 233 12.70 -5.53 -12.74
N THR A 234 11.57 -5.50 -12.06
CA THR A 234 10.55 -6.57 -12.13
C THR A 234 9.81 -6.53 -13.47
N VAL A 235 9.43 -5.35 -13.95
CA VAL A 235 8.81 -5.19 -15.27
C VAL A 235 9.77 -5.63 -16.38
N LEU A 236 11.05 -5.25 -16.33
CA LEU A 236 12.06 -5.73 -17.29
C LEU A 236 12.22 -7.25 -17.26
N ARG A 237 12.21 -7.86 -16.08
CA ARG A 237 12.29 -9.33 -15.95
C ARG A 237 11.04 -10.00 -16.53
N LEU A 238 9.86 -9.45 -16.29
CA LEU A 238 8.61 -9.94 -16.89
C LEU A 238 8.63 -9.80 -18.40
N LEU A 239 9.10 -8.68 -18.94
CA LEU A 239 9.31 -8.50 -20.37
C LEU A 239 10.24 -9.56 -20.94
N ALA A 240 11.37 -9.87 -20.27
CA ALA A 240 12.29 -10.91 -20.73
C ALA A 240 11.67 -12.32 -20.74
N ILE A 241 10.75 -12.62 -19.81
CA ILE A 241 10.02 -13.89 -19.79
C ILE A 241 8.98 -13.93 -20.92
N LEU A 242 8.28 -12.82 -21.15
CA LEU A 242 7.29 -12.70 -22.23
C LEU A 242 7.95 -12.79 -23.60
N ASP A 243 9.14 -12.20 -23.77
CA ASP A 243 9.92 -12.21 -25.01
C ASP A 243 10.14 -13.64 -25.52
N LYS A 244 10.44 -14.57 -24.61
CA LYS A 244 10.62 -16.00 -24.92
C LYS A 244 9.33 -16.72 -25.35
N LYS A 245 8.17 -16.13 -25.10
CA LYS A 245 6.84 -16.73 -25.35
C LYS A 245 6.05 -16.02 -26.45
N VAL A 246 6.58 -14.96 -27.07
CA VAL A 246 5.87 -14.24 -28.14
C VAL A 246 5.96 -15.05 -29.45
N PRO A 247 4.84 -15.40 -30.09
CA PRO A 247 4.86 -16.05 -31.39
C PRO A 247 5.33 -15.08 -32.49
N PRO A 248 5.96 -15.58 -33.57
CA PRO A 248 6.58 -14.75 -34.61
C PRO A 248 5.61 -13.74 -35.26
N LYS A 249 4.30 -14.06 -35.27
CA LYS A 249 3.23 -13.22 -35.82
C LYS A 249 3.07 -11.85 -35.15
N TYR A 250 3.38 -11.72 -33.86
CA TYR A 250 3.17 -10.47 -33.11
C TYR A 250 4.47 -9.75 -32.73
N THR A 251 5.60 -10.15 -33.32
CA THR A 251 6.94 -9.62 -33.02
C THR A 251 7.06 -8.12 -33.28
N ALA A 252 6.49 -7.60 -34.37
CA ALA A 252 6.55 -6.17 -34.68
C ALA A 252 5.84 -5.28 -33.63
N TYR A 253 4.66 -5.69 -33.17
CA TYR A 253 3.92 -5.01 -32.12
C TYR A 253 4.65 -5.12 -30.77
N TRP A 254 5.18 -6.30 -30.49
CA TRP A 254 5.96 -6.56 -29.28
C TRP A 254 7.21 -5.69 -29.19
N GLU A 255 7.97 -5.56 -30.28
CA GLU A 255 9.15 -4.71 -30.36
C GLU A 255 8.82 -3.22 -30.11
N THR A 256 7.64 -2.75 -30.53
CA THR A 256 7.19 -1.38 -30.24
C THR A 256 6.96 -1.17 -28.75
N ILE A 257 6.23 -2.10 -28.10
CA ILE A 257 5.98 -2.06 -26.64
C ILE A 257 7.30 -2.16 -25.88
N ARG A 258 8.19 -3.06 -26.32
CA ARG A 258 9.51 -3.25 -25.76
C ARG A 258 10.31 -1.95 -25.80
N ARG A 259 10.49 -1.35 -26.98
CA ARG A 259 11.25 -0.10 -27.14
C ARG A 259 10.69 1.02 -26.26
N PHE A 260 9.38 1.12 -26.15
CA PHE A 260 8.72 2.11 -25.29
C PHE A 260 9.02 1.91 -23.80
N ILE A 261 9.03 0.67 -23.31
CA ILE A 261 9.34 0.42 -21.89
C ILE A 261 10.85 0.59 -21.63
N TYR A 262 11.70 0.12 -22.54
CA TYR A 262 13.15 0.27 -22.40
C TYR A 262 13.61 1.73 -22.45
N SER A 263 13.01 2.58 -23.29
CA SER A 263 13.35 4.01 -23.32
C SER A 263 13.06 4.67 -21.98
N LYS A 264 11.95 4.32 -21.31
CA LYS A 264 11.59 4.86 -20.00
C LYS A 264 12.49 4.40 -18.87
N VAL A 265 12.94 3.14 -18.87
CA VAL A 265 13.91 2.69 -17.87
C VAL A 265 15.28 3.34 -18.08
N ARG A 266 15.71 3.49 -19.35
CA ARG A 266 17.01 4.09 -19.69
C ARG A 266 17.09 5.59 -19.37
N GLU A 267 16.02 6.35 -19.58
CA GLU A 267 15.94 7.77 -19.19
C GLU A 267 16.28 7.96 -17.68
N LEU A 268 15.89 7.02 -16.82
CA LEU A 268 16.12 7.12 -15.38
C LEU A 268 17.51 6.67 -14.94
N GLU A 269 18.11 5.69 -15.60
CA GLU A 269 19.53 5.37 -15.38
C GLU A 269 20.41 6.58 -15.70
N VAL A 270 20.10 7.29 -16.79
CA VAL A 270 20.79 8.54 -17.15
C VAL A 270 20.57 9.62 -16.08
N ILE A 271 19.32 9.89 -15.67
CA ILE A 271 19.00 10.87 -14.62
C ILE A 271 19.69 10.54 -13.28
N ASN A 272 19.77 9.27 -12.90
CA ASN A 272 20.45 8.84 -11.67
C ASN A 272 21.98 8.91 -11.79
N SER A 273 22.54 8.76 -12.99
CA SER A 273 23.97 8.93 -13.25
C SER A 273 24.39 10.41 -13.32
N GLU A 274 23.46 11.30 -13.69
CA GLU A 274 23.69 12.76 -13.79
C GLU A 274 23.46 13.50 -12.46
N LYS A 275 22.78 12.90 -11.47
CA LYS A 275 22.73 13.47 -10.12
C LYS A 275 24.13 13.44 -9.50
N PRO A 276 24.74 14.59 -9.15
CA PRO A 276 26.01 14.59 -8.46
C PRO A 276 25.84 13.83 -7.14
N LYS A 277 26.80 12.93 -6.86
CA LYS A 277 26.90 12.29 -5.54
C LYS A 277 27.10 13.40 -4.51
N SER A 278 26.02 13.85 -3.89
CA SER A 278 26.10 14.77 -2.75
C SER A 278 26.69 13.99 -1.59
N SER A 279 27.99 14.20 -1.38
CA SER A 279 28.78 13.84 -0.20
C SER A 279 28.10 14.25 1.10
#